data_AF-A0A5J4YAB4-F1
#
_entry.id   AF-A0A5J4YAB4-F1
#
_cell.length_a   1.000
_cell.length_b   1.000
_cell.length_c   1.000
_cell.angle_alpha   90.00
_cell.angle_beta   90.00
_cell.angle_gamma   90.00
#
_symmetry.space_group_name_H-M   'P 1'
#
loop_
_entity.id
_entity.type
_entity.pdbx_description
1 polymer ?
#
loop_
_entity_poly.entity_id
_entity_poly.type
_entity_poly.pdbx_seq_one_letter_code
_entity_poly.pdbx_strand_id
1 'polypeptide(L)'
;MTETQRHQECVGYVGLGNMGLPMAQRISAEHRLATFAKVEPVLQCMGTHVRLMGPHGSGTAAKLVNQLLVGVHSTAACEAMLLAEKLGIQDQQALQDVLTTSFGCSEVLKRHMPIITASKFNGSQMPLRNMMKDLDIIQAAAREADLSLPAVSTAQKLHADAVQEGYADWDMAVPYVLLGRSEKDRCGPRLGVSDDQWGF
;
A
#
# COMPACT_ATOMS: atom_id res chain seq x y z
N MET A 1 -22.77 37.00 33.50
CA MET A 1 -21.72 36.64 32.52
C MET A 1 -22.00 35.23 32.03
N THR A 2 -22.12 35.09 30.71
CA THR A 2 -23.00 34.13 30.01
C THR A 2 -22.34 32.80 29.62
N GLU A 3 -23.23 31.86 29.35
CA GLU A 3 -23.11 30.44 29.00
C GLU A 3 -22.42 30.12 27.65
N THR A 4 -21.33 30.81 27.29
CA THR A 4 -20.72 30.76 25.93
C THR A 4 -19.23 30.37 25.91
N GLN A 5 -18.82 29.43 26.75
CA GLN A 5 -17.48 28.80 26.69
C GLN A 5 -17.55 27.26 26.56
N ARG A 6 -18.60 26.75 25.91
CA ARG A 6 -18.69 25.35 25.52
C ARG A 6 -17.85 25.09 24.26
N HIS A 7 -16.85 24.21 24.39
CA HIS A 7 -16.26 23.38 23.35
C HIS A 7 -16.07 24.04 21.97
N GLN A 8 -14.96 24.74 21.78
CA GLN A 8 -14.39 24.95 20.44
C GLN A 8 -13.20 24.00 20.28
N GLU A 9 -13.51 22.72 20.16
CA GLU A 9 -12.55 21.66 19.91
C GLU A 9 -11.98 21.82 18.50
N CYS A 10 -10.65 22.00 18.43
CA CYS A 10 -9.90 22.31 17.22
C CYS A 10 -9.29 21.03 16.64
N VAL A 11 -9.56 20.74 15.37
CA VAL A 11 -8.89 19.67 14.62
C VAL A 11 -7.85 20.27 13.67
N GLY A 12 -6.58 19.87 13.84
CA GLY A 12 -5.48 20.16 12.91
C GLY A 12 -5.42 19.12 11.80
N TYR A 13 -5.27 19.58 10.56
CA TYR A 13 -5.33 18.75 9.35
C TYR A 13 -4.14 17.78 9.22
N VAL A 14 -4.43 16.49 9.02
CA VAL A 14 -3.46 15.45 8.65
C VAL A 14 -3.54 15.22 7.14
N GLY A 15 -2.65 15.92 6.43
CA GLY A 15 -2.09 15.67 5.09
C GLY A 15 -3.00 15.22 3.93
N LEU A 16 -2.95 15.94 2.80
CA LEU A 16 -3.07 15.36 1.46
C LEU A 16 -2.16 16.17 0.51
N GLY A 17 -1.55 15.52 -0.48
CA GLY A 17 -0.55 16.10 -1.40
C GLY A 17 -1.08 17.20 -2.33
N ASN A 18 -0.73 17.19 -3.61
CA ASN A 18 -1.16 18.26 -4.56
C ASN A 18 -2.68 18.50 -4.60
N MET A 19 -3.51 17.53 -4.15
CA MET A 19 -4.97 17.68 -4.02
C MET A 19 -5.44 18.28 -2.67
N GLY A 20 -4.62 18.25 -1.62
CA GLY A 20 -4.94 18.79 -0.30
C GLY A 20 -4.62 20.27 -0.14
N LEU A 21 -3.61 20.77 -0.89
CA LEU A 21 -3.16 22.15 -0.81
C LEU A 21 -4.27 23.18 -1.10
N PRO A 22 -5.09 23.03 -2.16
CA PRO A 22 -6.15 24.00 -2.44
C PRO A 22 -7.24 24.00 -1.35
N MET A 23 -7.51 22.84 -0.75
CA MET A 23 -8.49 22.70 0.33
C MET A 23 -7.95 23.27 1.65
N ALA A 24 -6.68 23.00 1.97
CA ALA A 24 -5.99 23.54 3.13
C ALA A 24 -5.89 25.08 3.06
N GLN A 25 -5.62 25.64 1.88
CA GLN A 25 -5.58 27.09 1.66
C GLN A 25 -6.94 27.74 1.91
N ARG A 26 -8.03 27.16 1.37
CA ARG A 26 -9.40 27.65 1.62
C ARG A 26 -9.78 27.60 3.09
N ILE A 27 -9.46 26.51 3.77
CA ILE A 27 -9.76 26.35 5.19
C ILE A 27 -8.93 27.33 6.04
N SER A 28 -7.64 27.53 5.72
CA SER A 28 -6.75 28.46 6.43
C SER A 28 -7.13 29.94 6.29
N ALA A 29 -7.87 30.30 5.23
CA ALA A 29 -8.40 31.65 5.04
C ALA A 29 -9.52 31.98 6.04
N GLU A 30 -10.20 30.96 6.58
CA GLU A 30 -11.36 31.10 7.46
C GLU A 30 -11.11 30.58 8.89
N HIS A 31 -10.03 29.81 9.14
CA HIS A 31 -9.80 29.10 10.40
C HIS A 31 -8.39 29.32 10.98
N ARG A 32 -8.29 29.38 12.31
CA ARG A 32 -7.04 29.61 13.06
C ARG A 32 -6.20 28.33 13.14
N LEU A 33 -4.95 28.38 12.66
CA LEU A 33 -4.02 27.25 12.65
C LEU A 33 -3.45 26.95 14.05
N ALA A 34 -3.43 25.67 14.43
CA ALA A 34 -2.76 25.20 15.64
C ALA A 34 -1.42 24.53 15.31
N THR A 35 -0.37 24.87 16.07
CA THR A 35 0.94 24.24 15.96
C THR A 35 0.86 22.78 16.42
N PHE A 36 1.64 21.89 15.82
CA PHE A 36 1.72 20.45 16.15
C PHE A 36 1.70 20.16 17.66
N ALA A 37 2.46 20.92 18.46
CA ALA A 37 2.53 20.77 19.92
C ALA A 37 1.18 20.84 20.66
N LYS A 38 0.18 21.55 20.10
CA LYS A 38 -1.15 21.67 20.72
C LYS A 38 -2.05 20.47 20.44
N VAL A 39 -1.86 19.81 19.29
CA VAL A 39 -2.69 18.67 18.85
C VAL A 39 -2.02 17.33 19.11
N GLU A 40 -0.71 17.32 19.40
CA GLU A 40 0.06 16.12 19.69
C GLU A 40 -0.57 15.20 20.74
N PRO A 41 -1.08 15.68 21.90
CA PRO A 41 -1.70 14.79 22.89
C PRO A 41 -2.92 14.05 22.34
N VAL A 42 -3.73 14.71 21.51
CA VAL A 42 -4.91 14.10 20.87
C VAL A 42 -4.47 13.07 19.82
N LEU A 43 -3.47 13.42 19.00
CA LEU A 43 -2.93 12.49 18.01
C LEU A 43 -2.32 11.24 18.67
N GLN A 44 -1.69 11.38 19.84
CA GLN A 44 -1.13 10.28 20.62
C GLN A 44 -2.22 9.34 21.17
N CYS A 45 -3.45 9.83 21.37
CA CYS A 45 -4.58 8.97 21.71
C CYS A 45 -5.09 8.15 20.50
N MET A 46 -4.84 8.61 19.26
CA MET A 46 -5.31 7.96 18.04
C MET A 46 -4.28 7.00 17.42
N GLY A 47 -2.98 7.23 17.67
CA GLY A 47 -1.92 6.48 17.01
C GLY A 47 -0.71 6.25 17.92
N THR A 48 -0.09 5.08 17.76
CA THR A 48 1.03 4.62 18.59
C THR A 48 2.34 5.39 18.32
N HIS A 49 2.50 5.93 17.11
CA HIS A 49 3.72 6.60 16.67
C HIS A 49 3.39 7.93 15.98
N VAL A 50 3.38 9.01 16.76
CA VAL A 50 3.17 10.37 16.26
C VAL A 50 4.50 11.09 16.13
N ARG A 51 4.81 11.61 14.94
CA ARG A 51 6.06 12.31 14.63
C ARG A 51 5.81 13.51 13.72
N LEU A 52 6.46 14.64 14.01
CA LEU A 52 6.47 15.79 13.13
C LEU A 52 7.53 15.60 12.04
N MET A 53 7.09 15.39 10.80
CA MET A 53 7.99 15.13 9.65
C MET A 53 8.67 16.39 9.08
N GLY A 54 8.31 17.57 9.58
CA GLY A 54 8.85 18.85 9.12
C GLY A 54 7.75 19.86 8.77
N PRO A 55 8.04 20.83 7.88
CA PRO A 55 7.08 21.81 7.40
C PRO A 55 5.86 21.19 6.71
N HIS A 56 4.93 22.05 6.30
CA HIS A 56 3.77 21.65 5.50
C HIS A 56 4.18 20.77 4.31
N GLY A 57 3.48 19.66 4.11
CA GLY A 57 3.73 18.70 3.03
C GLY A 57 4.68 17.55 3.39
N SER A 58 5.53 17.70 4.41
CA SER A 58 6.50 16.65 4.78
C SER A 58 5.85 15.33 5.20
N GLY A 59 4.68 15.37 5.85
CA GLY A 59 3.93 14.15 6.22
C GLY A 59 3.40 13.40 4.99
N THR A 60 2.92 14.12 3.97
CA THR A 60 2.50 13.52 2.70
C THR A 60 3.70 12.94 1.96
N ALA A 61 4.82 13.67 1.89
CA ALA A 61 6.05 13.17 1.27
C ALA A 61 6.51 11.87 1.94
N ALA A 62 6.52 11.83 3.28
CA ALA A 62 6.83 10.62 4.03
C ALA A 62 5.87 9.45 3.72
N LYS A 63 4.57 9.73 3.55
CA LYS A 63 3.60 8.71 3.13
C LYS A 63 3.89 8.19 1.73
N LEU A 64 4.28 9.04 0.78
CA LEU A 64 4.65 8.61 -0.58
C LEU A 64 5.90 7.72 -0.56
N VAL A 65 6.93 8.08 0.21
CA VAL A 65 8.12 7.24 0.40
C VAL A 65 7.74 5.87 0.96
N ASN A 66 6.85 5.84 1.96
CA ASN A 66 6.35 4.58 2.48
C ASN A 66 5.57 3.78 1.42
N GLN A 67 4.61 4.39 0.72
CA GLN A 67 3.82 3.68 -0.29
C GLN A 67 4.66 3.19 -1.47
N LEU A 68 5.75 3.87 -1.81
CA LEU A 68 6.74 3.38 -2.78
C LEU A 68 7.31 2.05 -2.34
N LEU A 69 7.80 1.97 -1.09
CA LEU A 69 8.30 0.72 -0.52
C LEU A 69 7.20 -0.34 -0.47
N VAL A 70 5.96 0.04 -0.11
CA VAL A 70 4.85 -0.91 -0.07
C VAL A 70 4.59 -1.54 -1.44
N GLY A 71 4.56 -0.75 -2.51
CA GLY A 71 4.32 -1.24 -3.86
C GLY A 71 5.45 -2.12 -4.39
N VAL A 72 6.71 -1.71 -4.21
CA VAL A 72 7.87 -2.49 -4.67
C VAL A 72 8.01 -3.79 -3.87
N HIS A 73 7.91 -3.73 -2.54
CA HIS A 73 7.99 -4.93 -1.70
C HIS A 73 6.82 -5.89 -1.94
N SER A 74 5.65 -5.40 -2.37
CA SER A 74 4.52 -6.24 -2.77
C SER A 74 4.88 -7.14 -3.95
N THR A 75 5.42 -6.54 -5.01
CA THR A 75 5.87 -7.26 -6.20
C THR A 75 6.99 -8.24 -5.84
N ALA A 76 8.01 -7.78 -5.10
CA ALA A 76 9.13 -8.61 -4.68
C ALA A 76 8.69 -9.81 -3.83
N ALA A 77 7.73 -9.62 -2.92
CA ALA A 77 7.17 -10.70 -2.11
C ALA A 77 6.43 -11.73 -2.97
N CYS A 78 5.66 -11.29 -3.97
CA CYS A 78 4.98 -12.20 -4.90
C CYS A 78 5.99 -13.06 -5.66
N GLU A 79 7.03 -12.46 -6.23
CA GLU A 79 8.07 -13.18 -6.96
C GLU A 79 8.88 -14.12 -6.07
N ALA A 80 9.24 -13.68 -4.86
CA ALA A 80 9.96 -14.51 -3.90
C ALA A 80 9.18 -15.76 -3.50
N MET A 81 7.87 -15.62 -3.25
CA MET A 81 7.00 -16.76 -2.91
C MET A 81 6.84 -17.72 -4.09
N LEU A 82 6.68 -17.20 -5.32
CA LEU A 82 6.64 -18.04 -6.52
C LEU A 82 7.96 -18.79 -6.75
N LEU A 83 9.09 -18.13 -6.54
CA LEU A 83 10.40 -18.75 -6.66
C LEU A 83 10.56 -19.87 -5.62
N ALA A 84 10.13 -19.65 -4.38
CA ALA A 84 10.14 -20.68 -3.34
C ALA A 84 9.32 -21.91 -3.73
N GLU A 85 8.13 -21.71 -4.32
CA GLU A 85 7.30 -22.79 -4.85
C GLU A 85 8.03 -23.56 -5.96
N LYS A 86 8.62 -22.85 -6.93
CA LYS A 86 9.35 -23.47 -8.05
C LYS A 86 10.63 -24.20 -7.63
N LEU A 87 11.27 -23.76 -6.55
CA LEU A 87 12.40 -24.45 -5.95
C LEU A 87 11.99 -25.65 -5.07
N GLY A 88 10.70 -25.91 -4.92
CA GLY A 88 10.18 -27.06 -4.19
C GLY A 88 10.25 -26.90 -2.67
N ILE A 89 10.23 -25.67 -2.14
CA ILE A 89 10.19 -25.43 -0.69
C ILE A 89 8.78 -25.75 -0.17
N GLN A 90 8.62 -26.94 0.41
CA GLN A 90 7.32 -27.44 0.90
C GLN A 90 6.96 -26.90 2.28
N ASP A 91 7.95 -26.69 3.15
CA ASP A 91 7.72 -26.20 4.51
C ASP A 91 7.56 -24.68 4.52
N GLN A 92 6.32 -24.23 4.33
CA GLN A 92 5.96 -22.81 4.30
C GLN A 92 6.17 -22.11 5.65
N GLN A 93 6.03 -22.85 6.77
CA GLN A 93 6.25 -22.29 8.09
C GLN A 93 7.75 -22.06 8.34
N ALA A 94 8.59 -23.05 8.04
CA ALA A 94 10.03 -22.89 8.14
C ALA A 94 10.55 -21.77 7.21
N LEU A 95 9.99 -21.66 6.00
CA LEU A 95 10.30 -20.55 5.10
C LEU A 95 9.91 -19.19 5.72
N GLN A 96 8.73 -19.09 6.33
CA GLN A 96 8.29 -17.87 7.03
C GLN A 96 9.23 -17.51 8.18
N ASP A 97 9.64 -18.47 8.98
CA ASP A 97 10.51 -18.24 10.13
C ASP A 97 11.88 -17.70 9.69
N VAL A 98 12.45 -18.25 8.60
CA VAL A 98 13.70 -17.76 8.00
C VAL A 98 13.53 -16.37 7.41
N LEU A 99 12.49 -16.14 6.60
CA LEU A 99 12.31 -14.88 5.89
C LEU A 99 12.02 -13.72 6.84
N THR A 100 11.25 -13.95 7.91
CA THR A 100 10.85 -12.89 8.86
C THR A 100 11.92 -12.50 9.87
N THR A 101 12.99 -13.29 9.98
CA THR A 101 14.15 -13.02 10.86
C THR A 101 15.41 -12.59 10.09
N SER A 102 15.39 -12.68 8.77
CA SER A 102 16.52 -12.33 7.90
C SER A 102 16.44 -10.89 7.35
N PHE A 103 17.54 -10.42 6.74
CA PHE A 103 17.59 -9.11 6.08
C PHE A 103 16.64 -8.97 4.87
N GLY A 104 16.13 -10.08 4.33
CA GLY A 104 15.12 -10.06 3.27
C GLY A 104 13.71 -9.68 3.76
N CYS A 105 13.52 -9.57 5.08
CA CYS A 105 12.23 -9.28 5.67
C CYS A 105 11.71 -7.89 5.28
N SER A 106 10.40 -7.80 5.01
CA SER A 106 9.64 -6.55 5.02
C SER A 106 8.28 -6.75 5.68
N GLU A 107 7.67 -5.67 6.17
CA GLU A 107 6.30 -5.74 6.71
C GLU A 107 5.27 -6.15 5.66
N VAL A 108 5.53 -5.84 4.38
CA VAL A 108 4.69 -6.29 3.27
C VAL A 108 4.84 -7.79 3.03
N LEU A 109 6.05 -8.33 3.11
CA LEU A 109 6.28 -9.77 3.00
C LEU A 109 5.52 -10.52 4.11
N LYS A 110 5.67 -10.09 5.37
CA LYS A 110 4.94 -10.66 6.52
C LYS A 110 3.43 -10.69 6.31
N ARG A 111 2.88 -9.62 5.73
CA ARG A 111 1.46 -9.51 5.39
C ARG A 111 1.05 -10.45 4.25
N HIS A 112 1.87 -10.51 3.19
CA HIS A 112 1.54 -11.25 1.96
C HIS A 112 1.65 -12.76 2.13
N MET A 113 2.61 -13.26 2.91
CA MET A 113 2.80 -14.71 3.11
C MET A 113 1.51 -15.45 3.48
N PRO A 114 0.78 -15.11 4.57
CA PRO A 114 -0.45 -15.84 4.92
C PRO A 114 -1.56 -15.69 3.88
N ILE A 115 -1.62 -14.57 3.15
CA ILE A 115 -2.60 -14.34 2.07
C ILE A 115 -2.33 -15.28 0.89
N ILE A 116 -1.06 -15.37 0.49
CA ILE A 116 -0.58 -16.21 -0.61
C ILE A 116 -0.74 -17.69 -0.25
N THR A 117 -0.24 -18.12 0.92
CA THR A 117 -0.36 -19.50 1.39
C THR A 117 -1.81 -19.95 1.49
N ALA A 118 -2.72 -19.08 1.93
CA ALA A 118 -4.15 -19.39 2.00
C ALA A 118 -4.87 -19.24 0.64
N SER A 119 -4.23 -18.65 -0.38
CA SER A 119 -4.85 -18.26 -1.66
C SER A 119 -6.13 -17.41 -1.48
N LYS A 120 -6.16 -16.56 -0.46
CA LYS A 120 -7.35 -15.75 -0.09
C LYS A 120 -7.14 -14.27 -0.42
N PHE A 121 -7.37 -13.91 -1.67
CA PHE A 121 -7.18 -12.54 -2.17
C PHE A 121 -8.47 -11.69 -2.17
N ASN A 122 -9.65 -12.30 -2.06
CA ASN A 122 -10.94 -11.60 -2.08
C ASN A 122 -11.27 -10.89 -0.76
N GLY A 123 -12.10 -9.84 -0.81
CA GLY A 123 -12.54 -9.12 0.39
C GLY A 123 -11.43 -8.33 1.09
N SER A 124 -10.37 -7.97 0.36
CA SER A 124 -9.21 -7.31 0.94
C SER A 124 -9.52 -5.89 1.41
N GLN A 125 -8.96 -5.53 2.55
CA GLN A 125 -8.92 -4.15 3.04
C GLN A 125 -7.95 -3.27 2.24
N MET A 126 -7.02 -3.87 1.50
CA MET A 126 -6.02 -3.19 0.67
C MET A 126 -6.12 -3.70 -0.78
N PRO A 127 -7.15 -3.30 -1.51
CA PRO A 127 -7.36 -3.74 -2.88
C PRO A 127 -6.28 -3.19 -3.81
N LEU A 128 -5.95 -3.95 -4.85
CA LEU A 128 -4.90 -3.61 -5.83
C LEU A 128 -5.11 -2.23 -6.47
N ARG A 129 -6.37 -1.83 -6.74
CA ARG A 129 -6.71 -0.49 -7.26
C ARG A 129 -6.20 0.66 -6.39
N ASN A 130 -6.16 0.50 -5.07
CA ASN A 130 -5.67 1.53 -4.16
C ASN A 130 -4.15 1.64 -4.27
N MET A 131 -3.46 0.51 -4.37
CA MET A 131 -2.00 0.50 -4.61
C MET A 131 -1.67 1.15 -5.95
N MET A 132 -2.41 0.84 -7.02
CA MET A 132 -2.24 1.48 -8.33
C MET A 132 -2.34 3.01 -8.24
N LYS A 133 -3.37 3.52 -7.56
CA LYS A 133 -3.53 4.96 -7.34
C LYS A 133 -2.33 5.57 -6.61
N ASP A 134 -1.82 4.92 -5.58
CA ASP A 134 -0.66 5.43 -4.85
C ASP A 134 0.60 5.45 -5.74
N LEU A 135 0.83 4.40 -6.53
CA LEU A 135 1.96 4.33 -7.45
C LEU A 135 1.90 5.42 -8.54
N ASP A 136 0.70 5.75 -9.03
CA ASP A 136 0.52 6.84 -9.99
C ASP A 136 0.90 8.20 -9.39
N ILE A 137 0.52 8.44 -8.13
CA ILE A 137 0.90 9.65 -7.39
C ILE A 137 2.41 9.69 -7.16
N ILE A 138 3.03 8.54 -6.83
CA ILE A 138 4.47 8.43 -6.63
C ILE A 138 5.23 8.75 -7.92
N GLN A 139 4.80 8.23 -9.06
CA GLN A 139 5.45 8.55 -10.35
C GLN A 139 5.28 10.02 -10.74
N ALA A 140 4.13 10.62 -10.43
CA ALA A 140 3.93 12.05 -10.65
C ALA A 140 4.91 12.87 -9.81
N ALA A 141 5.03 12.55 -8.52
CA ALA A 141 6.00 13.20 -7.63
C ALA A 141 7.45 12.98 -8.07
N ALA A 142 7.79 11.79 -8.57
CA ALA A 142 9.13 11.48 -9.08
C ALA A 142 9.46 12.32 -10.32
N ARG A 143 8.51 12.49 -11.26
CA ARG A 143 8.67 13.38 -12.41
C ARG A 143 8.88 14.84 -12.02
N GLU A 144 8.12 15.33 -11.03
CA GLU A 144 8.30 16.68 -10.50
C GLU A 144 9.68 16.87 -9.85
N ALA A 145 10.26 15.79 -9.29
CA ALA A 145 11.57 15.77 -8.65
C ALA A 145 12.73 15.37 -9.59
N ASP A 146 12.49 15.23 -10.90
CA ASP A 146 13.48 14.77 -11.89
C ASP A 146 14.16 13.44 -11.51
N LEU A 147 13.37 12.51 -10.93
CA LEU A 147 13.83 11.21 -10.46
C LEU A 147 13.23 10.08 -11.30
N SER A 148 14.10 9.17 -11.77
CA SER A 148 13.67 7.92 -12.39
C SER A 148 13.51 6.81 -11.35
N LEU A 149 12.34 6.16 -11.33
CA LEU A 149 12.00 5.07 -10.42
C LEU A 149 11.75 3.77 -11.19
N PRO A 150 12.80 3.05 -11.65
CA PRO A 150 12.64 1.85 -12.47
C PRO A 150 11.92 0.72 -11.73
N ALA A 151 12.20 0.51 -10.45
CA ALA A 151 11.53 -0.53 -9.64
C ALA A 151 10.01 -0.27 -9.52
N VAL A 152 9.63 1.00 -9.32
CA VAL A 152 8.21 1.41 -9.28
C VAL A 152 7.55 1.20 -10.64
N SER A 153 8.24 1.55 -11.72
CA SER A 153 7.74 1.38 -13.09
C SER A 153 7.44 -0.10 -13.40
N THR A 154 8.33 -1.01 -12.98
CA THR A 154 8.11 -2.45 -13.09
C THR A 154 6.91 -2.92 -12.24
N ALA A 155 6.85 -2.51 -10.97
CA ALA A 155 5.74 -2.88 -10.08
C ALA A 155 4.38 -2.40 -10.62
N GLN A 156 4.33 -1.15 -11.12
CA GLN A 156 3.13 -0.61 -11.75
C GLN A 156 2.68 -1.40 -12.96
N LYS A 157 3.61 -1.80 -13.84
CA LYS A 157 3.27 -2.61 -15.01
C LYS A 157 2.61 -3.93 -14.58
N LEU A 158 3.22 -4.64 -13.64
CA LEU A 158 2.69 -5.92 -13.15
C LEU A 158 1.33 -5.76 -12.46
N HIS A 159 1.16 -4.69 -11.69
CA HIS A 159 -0.12 -4.39 -11.06
C HIS A 159 -1.18 -3.99 -12.10
N ALA A 160 -0.82 -3.23 -13.14
CA ALA A 160 -1.71 -2.85 -14.23
C ALA A 160 -2.17 -4.08 -15.02
N ASP A 161 -1.27 -5.03 -15.31
CA ASP A 161 -1.61 -6.29 -15.97
C ASP A 161 -2.64 -7.08 -15.13
N ALA A 162 -2.45 -7.16 -13.81
CA ALA A 162 -3.42 -7.80 -12.92
C ALA A 162 -4.78 -7.07 -12.85
N VAL A 163 -4.79 -5.74 -12.92
CA VAL A 163 -6.04 -4.96 -13.02
C VAL A 163 -6.77 -5.25 -14.33
N GLN A 164 -6.05 -5.35 -15.45
CA GLN A 164 -6.63 -5.67 -16.77
C GLN A 164 -7.27 -7.07 -16.80
N GLU A 165 -6.75 -8.00 -16.00
CA GLU A 165 -7.30 -9.34 -15.80
C GLU A 165 -8.51 -9.38 -14.86
N GLY A 166 -8.96 -8.23 -14.33
CA GLY A 166 -10.16 -8.13 -13.50
C GLY A 166 -9.89 -8.22 -11.99
N TYR A 167 -8.63 -8.15 -11.55
CA TYR A 167 -8.27 -8.29 -10.13
C TYR A 167 -8.15 -6.97 -9.37
N ALA A 168 -8.74 -5.88 -9.88
CA ALA A 168 -8.66 -4.55 -9.26
C ALA A 168 -9.13 -4.52 -7.79
N ASP A 169 -10.14 -5.32 -7.46
CA ASP A 169 -10.76 -5.37 -6.14
C ASP A 169 -10.18 -6.47 -5.23
N TRP A 170 -9.23 -7.25 -5.75
CA TRP A 170 -8.53 -8.28 -5.00
C TRP A 170 -7.37 -7.66 -4.23
N ASP A 171 -6.84 -8.40 -3.26
CA ASP A 171 -5.69 -7.98 -2.47
C ASP A 171 -4.51 -7.57 -3.35
N MET A 172 -3.76 -6.57 -2.92
CA MET A 172 -2.53 -6.14 -3.60
C MET A 172 -1.45 -7.24 -3.75
N ALA A 173 -1.59 -8.39 -3.09
CA ALA A 173 -0.78 -9.60 -3.33
C ALA A 173 -1.21 -10.44 -4.55
N VAL A 174 -2.34 -10.11 -5.21
CA VAL A 174 -2.87 -10.86 -6.36
C VAL A 174 -1.95 -10.97 -7.59
N PRO A 175 -0.95 -10.08 -7.83
CA PRO A 175 0.03 -10.31 -8.90
C PRO A 175 0.73 -11.68 -8.81
N TYR A 176 0.82 -12.29 -7.61
CA TYR A 176 1.25 -13.68 -7.42
C TYR A 176 0.55 -14.65 -8.39
N VAL A 177 -0.78 -14.54 -8.50
CA VAL A 177 -1.59 -15.44 -9.34
C VAL A 177 -1.26 -15.27 -10.82
N LEU A 178 -1.11 -14.02 -11.27
CA LEU A 178 -0.83 -13.73 -12.68
C LEU A 178 0.59 -14.16 -13.07
N LEU A 179 1.57 -13.87 -12.21
CA LEU A 179 2.97 -14.23 -12.43
C LEU A 179 3.20 -15.74 -12.43
N GLY A 180 2.42 -16.49 -11.65
CA GLY A 180 2.49 -17.96 -11.58
C GLY A 180 1.95 -18.70 -12.80
N ARG A 181 1.21 -18.02 -13.71
CA ARG A 181 0.67 -18.65 -14.93
C ARG A 181 1.80 -19.04 -15.89
N SER A 182 1.72 -20.24 -16.47
CA SER A 182 2.67 -20.65 -17.50
C SER A 182 2.52 -19.79 -18.76
N GLU A 183 3.56 -19.68 -19.59
CA GLU A 183 3.47 -18.96 -20.88
C GLU A 183 2.35 -19.49 -21.80
N LYS A 184 1.98 -20.77 -21.66
CA LYS A 184 0.87 -21.38 -22.42
C LYS A 184 -0.51 -20.92 -21.93
N ASP A 185 -0.62 -20.51 -20.66
CA ASP A 185 -1.89 -20.09 -20.05
C ASP A 185 -2.17 -18.59 -20.19
N ARG A 186 -1.17 -17.80 -20.61
CA ARG A 186 -1.33 -16.35 -20.85
C ARG A 186 -2.20 -16.01 -22.06
N CYS A 187 -2.46 -16.99 -22.94
CA CYS A 187 -3.32 -16.86 -24.12
C CYS A 187 -4.70 -17.55 -23.95
N GLY A 188 -5.04 -18.00 -22.73
CA GLY A 188 -6.30 -18.67 -22.42
C GLY A 188 -7.42 -17.71 -21.98
N PRO A 189 -8.71 -18.14 -22.02
CA PRO A 189 -9.82 -17.30 -21.59
C PRO A 189 -9.65 -16.85 -20.14
N ARG A 190 -9.94 -15.56 -19.90
CA ARG A 190 -9.86 -14.89 -18.59
C ARG A 190 -10.55 -15.73 -17.53
N LEU A 191 -9.81 -16.12 -16.49
CA LEU A 191 -10.32 -16.95 -15.39
C LEU A 191 -11.38 -16.18 -14.60
N GLY A 192 -12.64 -16.39 -14.98
CA GLY A 192 -13.83 -16.21 -14.18
C GLY A 192 -14.29 -17.57 -13.64
N VAL A 193 -14.19 -17.70 -12.32
CA VAL A 193 -14.78 -18.69 -11.41
C VAL A 193 -15.86 -19.62 -11.99
N SER A 194 -15.66 -20.95 -11.96
CA SER A 194 -16.37 -21.86 -11.04
C SER A 194 -15.81 -23.29 -11.04
N ASP A 195 -15.66 -23.80 -9.81
CA ASP A 195 -15.94 -25.13 -9.27
C ASP A 195 -15.27 -26.38 -9.90
N ASP A 196 -14.71 -27.24 -9.04
CA ASP A 196 -14.40 -28.66 -9.29
C ASP A 196 -12.94 -29.12 -9.49
N GLN A 197 -11.90 -28.30 -9.29
CA GLN A 197 -10.52 -28.77 -9.57
C GLN A 197 -9.47 -28.54 -8.48
N TRP A 198 -9.72 -29.07 -7.27
CA TRP A 198 -8.64 -29.55 -6.39
C TRP A 198 -9.11 -30.77 -5.60
N GLY A 199 -8.65 -31.97 -6.02
CA GLY A 199 -8.96 -33.24 -5.38
C GLY A 199 -8.00 -34.36 -5.80
N PHE A 200 -6.74 -34.23 -5.40
CA PHE A 200 -6.00 -35.31 -4.74
C PHE A 200 -5.85 -34.91 -3.27
#